data_AF-A0A929E7Z0-F1
#
_entry.id   AF-A0A929E7Z0-F1
#
_cell.length_a   1.000
_cell.length_b   1.000
_cell.length_c   1.000
_cell.angle_alpha   90.00
_cell.angle_beta   90.00
_cell.angle_gamma   90.00
#
_symmetry.space_group_name_H-M   'P 1'
#
loop_
_entity.id
_entity.type
_entity.pdbx_description
1 polymer ?
#
loop_
_entity_poly.entity_id
_entity_poly.type
_entity_poly.pdbx_seq_one_letter_code
_entity_poly.pdbx_strand_id
1 'polypeptide(L)'
;MGSALEISRALHMTTANVRHHFAVLKNQGLIEEIGSRPSKNRGRPAKLFGLPADVLDNNINALATALLKSFLAGGNLESQFTILINNLFPDPPTDGGKNASLQQLNQIVQRLNHANYQARWEASPTGPRFILGHCPYAAILPNHPELCQMDRIFLSQQLNSSVKQIAKLERNPQGTSYCVFSIQQSLGE
;
A
#
# COMPACT_ATOMS: atom_id res chain seq x y z
N MET A 1 5.41 -4.79 11.80
CA MET A 1 5.80 -6.21 11.98
C MET A 1 7.08 -6.29 12.78
N GLY A 2 7.18 -7.22 13.73
CA GLY A 2 8.41 -7.42 14.51
C GLY A 2 8.42 -8.71 15.31
N SER A 3 9.61 -9.21 15.62
CA SER A 3 9.83 -10.28 16.58
C SER A 3 9.83 -9.74 18.01
N ALA A 4 9.62 -10.62 18.99
CA ALA A 4 9.65 -10.24 20.41
C ALA A 4 10.99 -9.59 20.83
N LEU A 5 12.10 -9.96 20.19
CA LEU A 5 13.43 -9.39 20.45
C LEU A 5 13.58 -7.96 19.90
N GLU A 6 13.04 -7.70 18.71
CA GLU A 6 13.09 -6.37 18.10
C GLU A 6 12.23 -5.38 18.89
N ILE A 7 11.02 -5.79 19.26
CA ILE A 7 10.13 -4.97 20.08
C ILE A 7 10.70 -4.78 21.49
N SER A 8 11.35 -5.78 22.08
CA SER A 8 11.97 -5.62 23.40
C SER A 8 13.08 -4.58 23.40
N ARG A 9 13.87 -4.51 22.30
CA ARG A 9 14.90 -3.47 22.13
C ARG A 9 14.29 -2.09 21.92
N ALA A 10 13.26 -1.98 21.09
CA ALA A 10 12.62 -0.71 20.78
C ALA A 10 11.89 -0.09 21.99
N LEU A 11 11.29 -0.93 22.85
CA LEU A 11 10.51 -0.49 24.01
C LEU A 11 11.25 -0.61 25.35
N HIS A 12 12.56 -0.89 25.33
CA HIS A 12 13.40 -1.03 26.51
C HIS A 12 12.83 -1.96 27.60
N MET A 13 12.27 -3.09 27.19
CA MET A 13 11.68 -4.09 28.10
C MET A 13 12.27 -5.48 27.86
N THR A 14 11.99 -6.44 28.75
CA THR A 14 12.51 -7.81 28.59
C THR A 14 11.76 -8.55 27.47
N THR A 15 12.45 -9.47 26.76
CA THR A 15 11.81 -10.29 25.74
C THR A 15 10.70 -11.19 26.31
N ALA A 16 10.80 -11.59 27.59
CA ALA A 16 9.75 -12.33 28.28
C ALA A 16 8.47 -11.49 28.43
N ASN A 17 8.62 -10.21 28.80
CA ASN A 17 7.49 -9.29 28.94
C ASN A 17 6.79 -9.04 27.59
N VAL A 18 7.57 -8.83 26.51
CA VAL A 18 7.01 -8.72 25.16
C VAL A 18 6.23 -9.97 24.74
N ARG A 19 6.76 -11.17 25.02
CA ARG A 19 6.06 -12.43 24.70
C ARG A 19 4.74 -12.56 25.44
N HIS A 20 4.70 -12.14 26.71
CA HIS A 20 3.47 -12.11 27.49
C HIS A 20 2.45 -11.16 26.85
N HIS A 21 2.84 -9.92 26.55
CA HIS A 21 1.97 -8.96 25.87
C HIS A 21 1.52 -9.44 24.48
N PHE A 22 2.39 -10.08 23.71
CA PHE A 22 2.01 -10.66 22.43
C PHE A 22 0.95 -11.77 22.58
N ALA A 23 1.03 -12.60 23.61
CA ALA A 23 0.00 -13.61 23.87
C ALA A 23 -1.36 -12.95 24.19
N VAL A 24 -1.36 -11.89 25.01
CA VAL A 24 -2.58 -11.13 25.34
C VAL A 24 -3.17 -10.46 24.08
N LEU A 25 -2.35 -9.72 23.33
CA LEU A 25 -2.79 -9.02 22.12
C LEU A 25 -3.26 -10.00 21.04
N LYS A 26 -2.61 -11.17 20.91
CA LYS A 26 -3.05 -12.23 19.99
C LYS A 26 -4.40 -12.80 20.39
N ASN A 27 -4.62 -13.06 21.69
CA ASN A 27 -5.90 -13.54 22.19
C ASN A 27 -7.03 -12.50 22.03
N GLN A 28 -6.68 -11.22 22.02
CA GLN A 28 -7.60 -10.11 21.74
C GLN A 28 -7.82 -9.85 20.24
N GLY A 29 -7.13 -10.59 19.35
CA GLY A 29 -7.22 -10.38 17.91
C GLY A 29 -6.56 -9.09 17.40
N LEU A 30 -5.71 -8.43 18.20
CA LEU A 30 -5.05 -7.16 17.82
C LEU A 30 -3.72 -7.38 17.09
N ILE A 31 -3.14 -8.57 17.18
CA ILE A 31 -1.95 -8.98 16.42
C ILE A 31 -2.11 -10.41 15.92
N GLU A 32 -1.48 -10.74 14.80
CA GLU A 32 -1.42 -12.08 14.23
C GLU A 32 0.03 -12.55 13.98
N GLU A 33 0.22 -13.86 13.90
CA GLU A 33 1.51 -14.47 13.58
C GLU A 33 1.67 -14.53 12.06
N ILE A 34 2.43 -13.60 11.49
CA ILE A 34 2.58 -13.41 10.03
C ILE A 34 3.76 -14.18 9.42
N GLY A 35 4.49 -14.92 10.23
CA GLY A 35 5.54 -15.83 9.77
C GLY A 35 6.66 -16.04 10.78
N SER A 36 7.77 -16.61 10.32
CA SER A 36 8.97 -16.81 11.12
C SER A 36 10.21 -16.39 10.36
N ARG A 37 11.12 -15.67 11.01
CA ARG A 37 12.42 -15.33 10.44
C ARG A 37 13.43 -16.42 10.78
N PRO A 38 14.15 -16.98 9.80
CA PRO A 38 15.24 -17.90 10.08
C PRO A 38 16.29 -17.21 10.94
N SER A 39 16.77 -17.93 11.95
CA SER A 39 17.83 -17.44 12.83
C SER A 39 19.14 -17.36 12.06
N LYS A 40 19.90 -16.27 12.23
CA LYS A 40 21.23 -16.10 11.63
C LYS A 40 22.28 -17.06 12.25
N ASN A 41 21.99 -17.62 13.42
CA ASN A 41 22.80 -18.62 14.16
C ASN A 41 21.98 -19.91 14.43
N ARG A 42 22.60 -20.96 15.01
CA ARG A 42 21.88 -22.12 15.55
C ARG A 42 20.83 -21.66 16.59
N GLY A 43 19.54 -21.90 16.31
CA GLY A 43 18.44 -21.53 17.19
C GLY A 43 17.08 -21.66 16.52
N ARG A 44 16.01 -21.74 17.34
CA ARG A 44 14.62 -21.80 16.86
C ARG A 44 14.28 -20.53 16.06
N PRO A 45 13.61 -20.61 14.89
CA PRO A 45 13.18 -19.45 14.12
C PRO A 45 12.39 -18.45 14.97
N ALA A 46 12.65 -17.16 14.78
CA ALA A 46 11.96 -16.12 15.51
C ALA A 46 10.57 -15.89 14.92
N LYS A 47 9.52 -16.09 15.71
CA LYS A 47 8.14 -15.76 15.30
C LYS A 47 8.01 -14.26 15.08
N LEU A 48 7.34 -13.88 14.00
CA LEU A 48 7.07 -12.51 13.61
C LEU A 48 5.59 -12.22 13.81
N PHE A 49 5.32 -11.10 14.47
CA PHE A 49 3.96 -10.64 14.72
C PHE A 49 3.70 -9.35 13.94
N GLY A 50 2.46 -9.21 13.45
CA GLY A 50 1.97 -8.04 12.76
C GLY A 50 0.58 -7.67 13.25
N LEU A 51 0.14 -6.48 12.91
CA LEU A 51 -1.28 -6.12 13.03
C LEU A 51 -2.06 -6.90 11.97
N PRO A 52 -3.23 -7.45 12.29
CA PRO A 52 -4.09 -8.07 11.30
C PRO A 52 -4.65 -6.99 10.35
N ALA A 53 -5.05 -7.41 9.15
CA ALA A 53 -5.41 -6.50 8.06
C ALA A 53 -6.65 -5.62 8.36
N ASP A 54 -7.47 -6.03 9.33
CA ASP A 54 -8.62 -5.29 9.87
C ASP A 54 -8.22 -4.19 10.87
N VAL A 55 -7.07 -4.32 11.54
CA VAL A 55 -6.50 -3.32 12.47
C VAL A 55 -5.51 -2.38 11.77
N LEU A 56 -4.92 -2.80 10.65
CA LEU A 56 -4.21 -1.90 9.74
C LEU A 56 -5.23 -0.96 9.06
N ASP A 57 -4.83 0.30 8.85
CA ASP A 57 -5.60 1.35 8.19
C ASP A 57 -6.01 0.94 6.76
N ASN A 58 -7.01 0.07 6.65
CA ASN A 58 -7.60 -0.35 5.40
C ASN A 58 -8.62 0.70 4.96
N ASN A 59 -8.79 0.84 3.64
CA ASN A 59 -9.70 1.83 3.07
C ASN A 59 -11.03 1.20 2.67
N ILE A 60 -11.43 0.07 3.25
CA ILE A 60 -12.64 -0.65 2.83
C ILE A 60 -13.88 0.21 3.05
N ASN A 61 -13.96 0.94 4.17
CA ASN A 61 -15.06 1.88 4.44
C ASN A 61 -15.09 3.04 3.43
N ALA A 62 -13.92 3.60 3.09
CA ALA A 62 -13.81 4.66 2.08
C ALA A 62 -14.21 4.15 0.69
N LEU A 63 -13.75 2.95 0.32
CA LEU A 63 -14.11 2.28 -0.92
C LEU A 63 -15.61 2.00 -0.99
N ALA A 64 -16.21 1.42 0.05
CA ALA A 64 -17.65 1.17 0.10
C ALA A 64 -18.45 2.47 -0.04
N THR A 65 -18.06 3.52 0.67
CA THR A 65 -18.69 4.85 0.58
C THR A 65 -18.58 5.42 -0.85
N ALA A 66 -17.41 5.33 -1.46
CA ALA A 66 -17.16 5.83 -2.81
C ALA A 66 -17.93 5.03 -3.88
N LEU A 67 -18.01 3.70 -3.72
CA LEU A 67 -18.81 2.82 -4.58
C LEU A 67 -20.30 3.14 -4.47
N LEU A 68 -20.83 3.31 -3.26
CA LEU A 68 -22.24 3.69 -3.06
C LEU A 68 -22.57 5.05 -3.69
N LYS A 69 -21.70 6.06 -3.50
CA LYS A 69 -21.87 7.37 -4.14
C LYS A 69 -21.85 7.27 -5.67
N SER A 70 -20.89 6.52 -6.21
CA SER A 70 -20.75 6.29 -7.65
C SER A 70 -21.99 5.60 -8.23
N PHE A 71 -22.45 4.53 -7.58
CA PHE A 71 -23.64 3.79 -7.98
C PHE A 71 -24.92 4.64 -7.92
N LEU A 72 -25.12 5.40 -6.84
CA LEU A 72 -26.30 6.24 -6.65
C LEU A 72 -26.32 7.48 -7.56
N ALA A 73 -25.15 8.01 -7.95
CA ALA A 73 -25.06 9.11 -8.89
C ALA A 73 -25.51 8.71 -10.32
N GLY A 74 -25.46 7.41 -10.64
CA GLY A 74 -25.77 6.88 -11.96
C GLY A 74 -24.79 7.36 -13.04
N GLY A 75 -25.24 7.33 -14.29
CA GLY A 75 -24.42 7.69 -15.45
C GLY A 75 -23.64 6.52 -16.04
N ASN A 76 -22.73 6.81 -16.97
CA ASN A 76 -21.94 5.80 -17.65
C ASN A 76 -20.80 5.29 -16.74
N LEU A 77 -20.15 4.21 -17.17
CA LEU A 77 -19.07 3.58 -16.40
C LEU A 77 -17.90 4.54 -16.15
N GLU A 78 -17.61 5.42 -17.11
CA GLU A 78 -16.52 6.40 -17.01
C GLU A 78 -16.80 7.47 -15.95
N SER A 79 -18.00 8.03 -15.91
CA SER A 79 -18.40 9.00 -14.88
C SER A 79 -18.41 8.37 -13.49
N GLN A 80 -18.93 7.14 -13.38
CA GLN A 80 -18.91 6.38 -12.14
C GLN A 80 -17.49 6.14 -11.62
N PHE A 81 -16.56 5.81 -12.53
CA PHE A 81 -15.16 5.57 -12.19
C PHE A 81 -14.44 6.85 -11.76
N THR A 82 -14.71 7.98 -12.42
CA THR A 82 -14.20 9.30 -12.03
C THR A 82 -14.70 9.68 -10.63
N ILE A 83 -15.98 9.46 -10.32
CA ILE A 83 -16.53 9.71 -8.97
C ILE A 83 -15.83 8.83 -7.93
N LEU A 84 -15.61 7.56 -8.23
CA LEU A 84 -14.93 6.60 -7.35
C LEU A 84 -13.50 7.08 -7.02
N ILE A 85 -12.69 7.37 -8.04
CA ILE A 85 -11.31 7.84 -7.85
C ILE A 85 -11.27 9.16 -7.06
N ASN A 86 -12.14 10.11 -7.39
CA ASN A 86 -12.17 11.40 -6.70
C ASN A 86 -12.59 11.28 -5.23
N ASN A 87 -13.44 10.32 -4.86
CA ASN A 87 -13.78 10.09 -3.46
C ASN A 87 -12.67 9.37 -2.69
N LEU A 88 -11.91 8.49 -3.36
CA LEU A 88 -10.77 7.79 -2.75
C LEU A 88 -9.53 8.68 -2.63
N PHE A 89 -9.37 9.64 -3.53
CA PHE A 89 -8.25 10.57 -3.59
C PHE A 89 -8.79 12.01 -3.75
N PRO A 90 -9.34 12.62 -2.67
CA PRO A 90 -10.12 13.87 -2.74
C PRO A 90 -9.32 15.11 -3.15
N ASP A 91 -7.99 15.08 -3.02
CA ASP A 91 -7.14 16.20 -3.43
C ASP A 91 -7.23 16.44 -4.95
N PRO A 92 -7.18 17.70 -5.43
CA PRO A 92 -7.29 18.00 -6.85
C PRO A 92 -6.14 17.34 -7.65
N PRO A 93 -6.37 16.97 -8.93
CA PRO A 93 -5.31 16.48 -9.80
C PRO A 93 -4.17 17.50 -9.89
N THR A 94 -2.93 17.01 -9.92
CA THR A 94 -1.79 17.89 -10.13
C THR A 94 -1.72 18.28 -11.61
N ASP A 95 -1.73 19.58 -11.90
CA ASP A 95 -1.44 20.11 -13.24
C ASP A 95 0.03 19.83 -13.58
N GLY A 96 0.27 18.74 -14.30
CA GLY A 96 1.59 18.35 -14.76
C GLY A 96 1.64 18.14 -16.27
N GLY A 97 2.63 18.75 -16.91
CA GLY A 97 2.96 18.47 -18.31
C GLY A 97 3.45 17.02 -18.50
N LYS A 98 3.84 16.67 -19.74
CA LYS A 98 4.28 15.31 -20.11
C LYS A 98 5.46 14.76 -19.30
N ASN A 99 6.18 15.61 -18.57
CA ASN A 99 7.25 15.21 -17.64
C ASN A 99 6.85 15.60 -16.21
N ALA A 100 6.68 14.59 -15.36
CA ALA A 100 6.31 14.82 -13.98
C ALA A 100 7.41 15.57 -13.22
N SER A 101 7.07 16.72 -12.64
CA SER A 101 7.99 17.47 -11.78
C SER A 101 8.24 16.73 -10.47
N LEU A 102 9.38 16.99 -9.80
CA LEU A 102 9.64 16.42 -8.47
C LEU A 102 8.53 16.77 -7.47
N GLN A 103 7.98 17.98 -7.57
CA GLN A 103 6.87 18.43 -6.75
C GLN A 103 5.61 17.61 -7.00
N GLN A 104 5.29 17.33 -8.27
CA GLN A 104 4.17 16.47 -8.64
C GLN A 104 4.33 15.04 -8.14
N LEU A 105 5.53 14.45 -8.27
CA LEU A 105 5.80 13.10 -7.75
C LEU A 105 5.57 13.04 -6.22
N ASN A 106 6.04 14.05 -5.49
CA ASN A 106 5.85 14.14 -4.03
C ASN A 106 4.38 14.33 -3.66
N GLN A 107 3.61 15.15 -4.39
CA GLN A 107 2.17 15.32 -4.17
C GLN A 107 1.40 14.01 -4.38
N ILE A 108 1.72 13.26 -5.44
CA ILE A 108 1.11 11.95 -5.70
C ILE A 108 1.40 10.99 -4.55
N VAL A 109 2.64 10.95 -4.05
CA VAL A 109 3.01 10.15 -2.88
C VAL A 109 2.23 10.56 -1.64
N GLN A 110 2.06 11.86 -1.38
CA GLN A 110 1.28 12.34 -0.24
C GLN A 110 -0.19 11.88 -0.31
N ARG A 111 -0.82 11.98 -1.49
CA ARG A 111 -2.19 11.51 -1.72
C ARG A 111 -2.35 10.01 -1.49
N LEU A 112 -1.43 9.22 -2.01
CA LEU A 112 -1.40 7.77 -1.77
C LEU A 112 -1.22 7.45 -0.27
N ASN A 113 -0.41 8.23 0.44
CA ASN A 113 -0.19 8.04 1.87
C ASN A 113 -1.39 8.45 2.73
N HIS A 114 -2.16 9.47 2.34
CA HIS A 114 -3.45 9.77 2.96
C HIS A 114 -4.45 8.62 2.79
N ALA A 115 -4.32 7.88 1.69
CA ALA A 115 -5.05 6.63 1.44
C ALA A 115 -4.30 5.38 1.95
N ASN A 116 -3.38 5.52 2.93
CA ASN A 116 -2.72 4.41 3.63
C ASN A 116 -1.82 3.48 2.79
N TYR A 117 -1.38 3.87 1.59
CA TYR A 117 -0.56 3.00 0.72
C TYR A 117 0.91 2.86 1.14
N GLN A 118 1.41 3.64 2.11
CA GLN A 118 2.83 3.71 2.46
C GLN A 118 3.72 3.86 1.22
N ALA A 119 3.31 4.75 0.33
CA ALA A 119 3.91 5.03 -0.96
C ALA A 119 5.21 5.83 -0.82
N ARG A 120 6.11 5.58 -1.76
CA ARG A 120 7.30 6.39 -2.06
C ARG A 120 7.59 6.31 -3.56
N TRP A 121 8.46 7.18 -4.06
CA TRP A 121 8.99 7.06 -5.42
C TRP A 121 10.52 7.01 -5.42
N GLU A 122 11.08 6.41 -6.45
CA GLU A 122 12.53 6.37 -6.69
C GLU A 122 12.86 6.62 -8.16
N ALA A 123 14.04 7.17 -8.41
CA ALA A 123 14.58 7.29 -9.77
C ALA A 123 15.12 5.94 -10.27
N SER A 124 14.94 5.64 -11.55
CA SER A 124 15.44 4.43 -12.20
C SER A 124 15.89 4.75 -13.62
N PRO A 125 16.78 3.95 -14.25
CA PRO A 125 17.18 4.17 -15.65
C PRO A 125 16.03 4.23 -16.65
N THR A 126 14.88 3.62 -16.33
CA THR A 126 13.68 3.62 -17.17
C THR A 126 12.67 4.71 -16.78
N GLY A 127 13.07 5.70 -15.97
CA GLY A 127 12.21 6.74 -15.41
C GLY A 127 11.73 6.46 -13.98
N PRO A 128 11.00 7.41 -13.35
CA PRO A 128 10.54 7.27 -11.97
C PRO A 128 9.64 6.05 -11.76
N ARG A 129 9.75 5.44 -10.58
CA ARG A 129 8.92 4.31 -10.15
C ARG A 129 8.27 4.61 -8.81
N PHE A 130 6.98 4.28 -8.68
CA PHE A 130 6.25 4.34 -7.42
C PHE A 130 6.26 2.97 -6.76
N ILE A 131 6.57 2.95 -5.47
CA ILE A 131 6.56 1.75 -4.64
C ILE A 131 5.50 1.94 -3.57
N LEU A 132 4.49 1.07 -3.57
CA LEU A 132 3.44 1.04 -2.56
C LEU A 132 3.81 -0.03 -1.53
N GLY A 133 4.16 0.42 -0.31
CA GLY A 133 4.59 -0.46 0.78
C GLY A 133 3.44 -1.14 1.54
N HIS A 134 2.20 -0.71 1.28
CA HIS A 134 0.99 -1.29 1.82
C HIS A 134 -0.13 -1.22 0.76
N CYS A 135 -0.98 -2.24 0.70
CA CYS A 135 -2.20 -2.20 -0.10
C CYS A 135 -3.40 -2.19 0.85
N PRO A 136 -4.16 -1.08 0.94
CA PRO A 136 -5.29 -0.96 1.85
C PRO A 136 -6.47 -1.88 1.49
N TYR A 137 -6.38 -2.58 0.36
CA TYR A 137 -7.40 -3.51 -0.13
C TYR A 137 -6.90 -4.96 -0.20
N ALA A 138 -5.73 -5.27 0.38
CA ALA A 138 -5.09 -6.58 0.25
C ALA A 138 -6.00 -7.76 0.62
N ALA A 139 -6.91 -7.57 1.60
CA ALA A 139 -7.84 -8.60 2.05
C ALA A 139 -8.86 -9.04 1.00
N ILE A 140 -9.29 -8.12 0.12
CA ILE A 140 -10.32 -8.39 -0.91
C ILE A 140 -9.73 -8.53 -2.32
N LEU A 141 -8.45 -8.17 -2.49
CA LEU A 141 -7.78 -8.15 -3.78
C LEU A 141 -7.81 -9.47 -4.57
N PRO A 142 -7.76 -10.68 -3.96
CA PRO A 142 -7.85 -11.93 -4.72
C PRO A 142 -9.15 -12.08 -5.52
N ASN A 143 -10.26 -11.55 -4.98
CA ASN A 143 -11.55 -11.57 -5.64
C ASN A 143 -11.80 -10.32 -6.49
N HIS A 144 -11.04 -9.25 -6.23
CA HIS A 144 -11.22 -7.93 -6.83
C HIS A 144 -9.90 -7.36 -7.42
N PRO A 145 -9.30 -8.02 -8.44
CA PRO A 145 -8.05 -7.56 -9.05
C PRO A 145 -8.18 -6.19 -9.77
N GLU A 146 -9.39 -5.76 -10.10
CA GLU A 146 -9.72 -4.44 -10.66
C GLU A 146 -9.23 -3.28 -9.78
N LEU A 147 -9.08 -3.48 -8.46
CA LEU A 147 -8.55 -2.47 -7.56
C LEU A 147 -7.09 -2.11 -7.87
N CYS A 148 -6.28 -3.05 -8.38
CA CYS A 148 -4.94 -2.71 -8.88
C CYS A 148 -4.99 -1.88 -10.17
N GLN A 149 -6.01 -2.08 -11.00
CA GLN A 149 -6.19 -1.28 -12.22
C GLN A 149 -6.57 0.16 -11.86
N MET A 150 -7.36 0.34 -10.80
CA MET A 150 -7.69 1.65 -10.26
C MET A 150 -6.44 2.42 -9.83
N ASP A 151 -5.52 1.80 -9.08
CA ASP A 151 -4.25 2.42 -8.69
C ASP A 151 -3.44 2.86 -9.93
N ARG A 152 -3.39 2.00 -10.95
CA ARG A 152 -2.70 2.28 -12.22
C ARG A 152 -3.34 3.46 -12.96
N ILE A 153 -4.67 3.50 -13.06
CA ILE A 153 -5.39 4.57 -13.75
C ILE A 153 -5.22 5.88 -13.00
N PHE A 154 -5.33 5.88 -11.68
CA PHE A 154 -5.06 7.04 -10.84
C PHE A 154 -3.67 7.61 -11.14
N LEU A 155 -2.62 6.77 -11.08
CA LEU A 155 -1.25 7.20 -11.39
C LEU A 155 -1.14 7.73 -12.83
N SER A 156 -1.74 7.05 -13.81
CA SER A 156 -1.72 7.49 -15.21
C SER A 156 -2.39 8.84 -15.43
N GLN A 157 -3.52 9.09 -14.76
CA GLN A 157 -4.21 10.38 -14.81
C GLN A 157 -3.38 11.48 -14.16
N GLN A 158 -2.81 11.21 -12.98
CA GLN A 158 -1.99 12.19 -12.26
C GLN A 158 -0.69 12.53 -12.99
N LEU A 159 -0.12 11.62 -13.77
CA LEU A 159 1.16 11.80 -14.46
C LEU A 159 1.00 12.15 -15.94
N ASN A 160 -0.23 12.15 -16.46
CA ASN A 160 -0.55 12.29 -17.88
C ASN A 160 0.34 11.38 -18.77
N SER A 161 0.57 10.14 -18.31
CA SER A 161 1.53 9.18 -18.89
C SER A 161 1.05 7.75 -18.69
N SER A 162 1.48 6.83 -19.56
CA SER A 162 1.15 5.41 -19.37
C SER A 162 1.97 4.82 -18.22
N VAL A 163 1.29 4.15 -17.29
CA VAL A 163 1.89 3.52 -16.12
C VAL A 163 1.67 2.02 -16.19
N LYS A 164 2.72 1.25 -15.92
CA LYS A 164 2.68 -0.21 -15.88
C LYS A 164 2.99 -0.71 -14.47
N GLN A 165 2.19 -1.66 -13.98
CA GLN A 165 2.52 -2.40 -12.76
C GLN A 165 3.57 -3.46 -13.10
N ILE A 166 4.75 -3.37 -12.45
CA ILE A 166 5.87 -4.28 -12.68
C ILE A 166 6.08 -5.28 -11.54
N ALA A 167 5.50 -5.01 -10.36
CA ALA A 167 5.45 -5.95 -9.24
C ALA A 167 4.08 -5.84 -8.55
N LYS A 168 3.48 -6.98 -8.20
CA LYS A 168 2.17 -7.07 -7.54
C LYS A 168 2.26 -7.95 -6.29
N LEU A 169 2.09 -7.33 -5.12
CA LEU A 169 2.15 -8.00 -3.81
C LEU A 169 3.38 -8.90 -3.62
N GLU A 170 4.52 -8.50 -4.19
CA GLU A 170 5.79 -9.18 -3.95
C GLU A 170 6.23 -8.95 -2.50
N ARG A 171 6.96 -9.89 -1.91
CA ARG A 171 7.41 -9.77 -0.52
C ARG A 171 8.86 -9.34 -0.46
N ASN A 172 9.14 -8.31 0.34
CA ASN A 172 10.51 -7.93 0.64
C ASN A 172 11.14 -8.95 1.62
N PRO A 173 12.47 -8.90 1.85
CA PRO A 173 13.15 -9.80 2.80
C PRO A 173 12.63 -9.73 4.25
N GLN A 174 11.89 -8.67 4.59
CA GLN A 174 11.28 -8.49 5.91
C GLN A 174 9.90 -9.14 6.01
N GLY A 175 9.32 -9.61 4.90
CA GLY A 175 8.02 -10.27 4.81
C GLY A 175 6.86 -9.36 4.41
N THR A 176 7.11 -8.05 4.28
CA THR A 176 6.11 -7.05 3.90
C THR A 176 5.85 -7.07 2.40
N SER A 177 4.56 -7.10 2.02
CA SER A 177 4.12 -7.08 0.63
C SER A 177 4.26 -5.67 0.04
N TYR A 178 4.66 -5.56 -1.23
CA TYR A 178 4.74 -4.29 -1.95
C TYR A 178 4.28 -4.43 -3.41
N CYS A 179 3.87 -3.32 -4.00
CA CYS A 179 3.61 -3.19 -5.43
C CYS A 179 4.52 -2.12 -6.04
N VAL A 180 4.92 -2.29 -7.30
CA VAL A 180 5.74 -1.30 -8.02
C VAL A 180 5.08 -0.92 -9.34
N PHE A 181 5.01 0.38 -9.58
CA PHE A 181 4.47 0.99 -10.80
C PHE A 181 5.55 1.82 -11.47
N SER A 182 5.80 1.57 -12.75
CA SER A 182 6.77 2.32 -13.56
C SER A 182 6.04 3.20 -14.55
N ILE A 183 6.50 4.44 -14.69
CA ILE A 183 6.10 5.32 -15.79
C ILE A 183 6.75 4.78 -17.05
N GLN A 184 5.99 4.62 -18.13
CA GLN A 184 6.55 4.34 -19.45
C GLN A 184 6.72 5.68 -20.15
N GLN A 185 7.97 6.14 -20.26
CA GLN A 185 8.27 7.23 -21.18
C GLN A 185 8.21 6.65 -22.59
N SER A 186 7.39 7.23 -23.47
CA SER A 186 7.58 7.04 -24.90
C SER A 186 9.00 7.52 -25.21
N LEU A 187 9.91 6.60 -25.52
CA LEU A 187 11.17 6.96 -26.18
C LEU A 187 10.76 7.78 -27.40
N GLY A 188 11.04 9.09 -27.35
CA GLY A 188 10.92 9.92 -28.53
C GLY A 188 11.89 9.37 -29.56
N GLU A 189 11.35 9.02 -30.73
CA GLU A 189 12.09 9.06 -31.98
C GLU A 189 12.55 10.49 -32.28
#